data_AF-A0A928VU43-F1
#
_entry.id   AF-A0A928VU43-F1
#
_cell.length_a   1.000
_cell.length_b   1.000
_cell.length_c   1.000
_cell.angle_alpha   90.00
_cell.angle_beta   90.00
_cell.angle_gamma   90.00
#
_symmetry.space_group_name_H-M   'P 1'
#
loop_
_entity.id
_entity.type
_entity.pdbx_description
1 polymer ?
#
loop_
_entity_poly.entity_id
_entity_poly.type
_entity_poly.pdbx_seq_one_letter_code
_entity_poly.pdbx_strand_id
1 'polypeptide(L)'
;MLSLDRAVFTAEKFDGCFNLADLNALVEESCRTAIQHPKAFYLFMQRYVHFNGHAGSLVARLASSIGLSRELFLDPNSDVFDQSDRGMEIAARVLAATIDEHSDQHGKGFSHRTLAQATLKSTGDYANLTSAERNELGQIPAWFADLMQEFAQGYQGQPGSLEALVKGMGFHAASEVLADREYVAIDRIVRHENKNSGYDAYLRDGNGRSEIDGRQIGAWYWVAVHGSHTQAGVELEHFDEALSAINLAVRYLPANNEISQWVFEGFSQFATIQQNFFREVNRECLELIKRELNESMA
;
A
#
# COMPACT_ATOMS: atom_id res chain seq x y z
N MET A 1 35.37 8.13 -15.75
CA MET A 1 34.69 7.03 -15.04
C MET A 1 34.19 7.59 -13.72
N LEU A 2 32.90 7.95 -13.65
CA LEU A 2 32.26 8.25 -12.37
C LEU A 2 32.27 6.95 -11.56
N SER A 3 32.62 7.03 -10.27
CA SER A 3 32.46 5.89 -9.36
C SER A 3 30.98 5.49 -9.36
N LEU A 4 30.67 4.36 -9.98
CA LEU A 4 29.33 3.78 -10.12
C LEU A 4 28.82 3.16 -8.80
N ASP A 5 29.58 3.26 -7.71
CA ASP A 5 29.26 2.63 -6.42
C ASP A 5 28.36 3.47 -5.51
N ARG A 6 27.96 4.69 -5.92
CA ARG A 6 27.08 5.52 -5.10
C ARG A 6 25.64 5.45 -5.61
N ALA A 7 24.73 4.99 -4.76
CA ALA A 7 23.29 5.03 -5.01
C ALA A 7 22.84 6.47 -5.38
N VAL A 8 22.07 6.58 -6.46
CA VAL A 8 21.54 7.85 -7.00
C VAL A 8 20.24 8.24 -6.31
N PHE A 9 19.48 7.25 -5.86
CA PHE A 9 18.25 7.42 -5.08
C PHE A 9 18.44 6.80 -3.70
N THR A 10 18.13 7.59 -2.67
CA THR A 10 18.17 7.20 -1.26
C THR A 10 16.90 7.68 -0.57
N ALA A 11 16.57 7.11 0.60
CA ALA A 11 15.44 7.55 1.41
C ALA A 11 15.47 9.07 1.68
N GLU A 12 16.63 9.61 2.04
CA GLU A 12 16.79 11.04 2.34
C GLU A 12 16.49 11.93 1.13
N LYS A 13 16.74 11.44 -0.09
CA LYS A 13 16.43 12.18 -1.31
C LYS A 13 14.93 12.31 -1.51
N PHE A 14 14.16 11.24 -1.25
CA PHE A 14 12.70 11.29 -1.32
C PHE A 14 12.12 12.15 -0.20
N ASP A 15 12.58 11.99 1.03
CA ASP A 15 12.14 12.82 2.17
C ASP A 15 12.43 14.32 1.94
N GLY A 16 13.54 14.65 1.26
CA GLY A 16 13.87 16.03 0.90
C GLY A 16 13.01 16.61 -0.23
N CYS A 17 12.37 15.79 -1.06
CA CYS A 17 11.58 16.22 -2.21
C CYS A 17 10.07 16.27 -1.93
N PHE A 18 9.58 15.52 -0.95
CA PHE A 18 8.15 15.38 -0.68
C PHE A 18 7.81 15.76 0.76
N ASN A 19 7.01 16.82 0.93
CA ASN A 19 6.43 17.13 2.24
C ASN A 19 5.19 16.25 2.47
N LEU A 20 5.39 15.14 3.17
CA LEU A 20 4.35 14.15 3.43
C LEU A 20 3.53 14.43 4.71
N ALA A 21 3.74 15.58 5.35
CA ALA A 21 3.06 15.94 6.59
C ALA A 21 1.54 16.06 6.42
N ASP A 22 1.08 16.72 5.35
CA ASP A 22 -0.35 16.92 5.09
C ASP A 22 -1.07 15.60 4.81
N LEU A 23 -0.39 14.67 4.13
CA LEU A 23 -0.88 13.33 3.87
C LEU A 23 -1.00 12.53 5.16
N ASN A 24 0.05 12.53 6.01
CA ASN A 24 0.01 11.87 7.32
C ASN A 24 -1.13 12.42 8.19
N ALA A 25 -1.29 13.75 8.24
CA ALA A 25 -2.36 14.39 8.98
C ALA A 25 -3.74 13.94 8.50
N LEU A 26 -3.92 13.80 7.18
CA LEU A 26 -5.17 13.34 6.59
C LEU A 26 -5.46 11.86 6.91
N VAL A 27 -4.45 10.98 6.88
CA VAL A 27 -4.59 9.57 7.31
C VAL A 27 -5.08 9.52 8.75
N GLU A 28 -4.39 10.26 9.63
CA GLU A 28 -4.72 10.30 11.05
C GLU A 28 -6.12 10.85 11.31
N GLU A 29 -6.50 11.96 10.66
CA GLU A 29 -7.83 12.56 10.78
C GLU A 29 -8.93 11.60 10.32
N SER A 30 -8.73 10.94 9.18
CA SER A 30 -9.67 9.97 8.62
C SER A 30 -9.89 8.80 9.57
N CYS A 31 -8.80 8.25 10.12
CA CYS A 31 -8.86 7.14 11.07
C CYS A 31 -9.50 7.57 12.40
N ARG A 32 -9.12 8.74 12.95
CA ARG A 32 -9.71 9.27 14.20
C ARG A 32 -11.20 9.54 14.06
N THR A 33 -11.65 10.06 12.92
CA THR A 33 -13.07 10.26 12.64
C THR A 33 -13.82 8.93 12.61
N ALA A 34 -13.29 7.95 11.88
CA ALA A 34 -13.96 6.67 11.70
C ALA A 34 -14.03 5.85 13.00
N ILE A 35 -12.94 5.77 13.77
CA ILE A 35 -12.87 4.87 14.95
C ILE A 35 -13.85 5.22 16.07
N GLN A 36 -14.37 6.45 16.12
CA GLN A 36 -15.37 6.86 17.11
C GLN A 36 -16.75 6.22 16.87
N HIS A 37 -17.02 5.71 15.66
CA HIS A 37 -18.31 5.17 15.26
C HIS A 37 -18.13 3.79 14.61
N PRO A 38 -18.64 2.69 15.20
CA PRO A 38 -18.35 1.34 14.70
C PRO A 38 -18.69 1.11 13.22
N LYS A 39 -19.82 1.63 12.72
CA LYS A 39 -20.22 1.49 11.31
C LYS A 39 -19.33 2.31 10.37
N ALA A 40 -18.92 3.51 10.77
CA ALA A 40 -17.95 4.32 10.03
C ALA A 40 -16.56 3.68 10.03
N PHE A 41 -16.14 3.07 11.15
CA PHE A 41 -14.89 2.33 11.22
C PHE A 41 -14.88 1.12 10.29
N TYR A 42 -15.99 0.37 10.22
CA TYR A 42 -16.13 -0.69 9.22
C TYR A 42 -16.03 -0.15 7.79
N LEU A 43 -16.69 0.97 7.47
CA LEU A 43 -16.60 1.59 6.14
C LEU A 43 -15.17 2.01 5.79
N PHE A 44 -14.48 2.69 6.71
CA PHE A 44 -13.06 3.05 6.56
C PHE A 44 -12.20 1.83 6.24
N MET A 45 -12.31 0.78 7.07
CA MET A 45 -11.54 -0.45 6.88
C MET A 45 -11.94 -1.21 5.61
N GLN A 46 -13.21 -1.17 5.21
CA GLN A 46 -13.67 -1.79 3.97
C GLN A 46 -12.98 -1.13 2.76
N ARG A 47 -12.98 0.21 2.70
CA ARG A 47 -12.33 0.95 1.60
C ARG A 47 -10.83 0.72 1.61
N TYR A 48 -10.21 0.76 2.79
CA TYR A 48 -8.77 0.56 2.95
C TYR A 48 -8.30 -0.85 2.57
N VAL A 49 -9.04 -1.88 2.99
CA VAL A 49 -8.79 -3.28 2.60
C VAL A 49 -9.01 -3.47 1.09
N HIS A 50 -9.95 -2.76 0.47
CA HIS A 50 -10.16 -2.84 -0.98
C HIS A 50 -9.02 -2.17 -1.75
N PHE A 51 -8.60 -0.97 -1.34
CA PHE A 51 -7.51 -0.21 -1.95
C PHE A 51 -6.21 -1.03 -1.98
N ASN A 52 -5.81 -1.57 -0.82
CA ASN A 52 -4.61 -2.38 -0.69
C ASN A 52 -4.75 -3.78 -1.32
N GLY A 53 -5.98 -4.27 -1.55
CA GLY A 53 -6.22 -5.60 -2.10
C GLY A 53 -5.69 -5.83 -3.51
N HIS A 54 -5.34 -4.76 -4.23
CA HIS A 54 -4.76 -4.83 -5.58
C HIS A 54 -3.22 -4.73 -5.61
N ALA A 55 -2.59 -4.25 -4.53
CA ALA A 55 -1.18 -3.90 -4.50
C ALA A 55 -0.27 -5.07 -4.93
N GLY A 56 -0.36 -6.22 -4.25
CA GLY A 56 0.48 -7.38 -4.58
C GLY A 56 0.36 -7.86 -6.03
N SER A 57 -0.84 -7.84 -6.62
CA SER A 57 -1.02 -8.20 -8.04
C SER A 57 -0.42 -7.16 -9.00
N LEU A 58 -0.46 -5.89 -8.64
CA LEU A 58 0.07 -4.79 -9.45
C LEU A 58 1.60 -4.72 -9.38
N VAL A 59 2.20 -4.99 -8.23
CA VAL A 59 3.66 -5.12 -8.09
C VAL A 59 4.18 -6.27 -8.96
N ALA A 60 3.54 -7.44 -8.90
CA ALA A 60 3.87 -8.56 -9.79
C ALA A 60 3.74 -8.19 -11.28
N ARG A 61 2.74 -7.38 -11.64
CA ARG A 61 2.56 -6.89 -13.01
C ARG A 61 3.69 -5.94 -13.42
N LEU A 62 4.09 -5.02 -12.56
CA LEU A 62 5.24 -4.13 -12.83
C LEU A 62 6.52 -4.95 -13.06
N ALA A 63 6.81 -5.92 -12.18
CA ALA A 63 7.94 -6.83 -12.35
C ALA A 63 7.88 -7.57 -13.70
N SER A 64 6.70 -8.08 -14.08
CA SER A 64 6.50 -8.69 -15.40
C SER A 64 6.75 -7.70 -16.54
N SER A 65 6.26 -6.46 -16.45
CA SER A 65 6.45 -5.43 -17.49
C SER A 65 7.94 -5.10 -17.68
N ILE A 66 8.70 -5.06 -16.59
CA ILE A 66 10.16 -4.87 -16.61
C ILE A 66 10.84 -6.07 -17.30
N GLY A 67 10.53 -7.29 -16.88
CA GLY A 67 11.11 -8.52 -17.45
C GLY A 67 10.81 -8.71 -18.93
N LEU A 68 9.64 -8.27 -19.40
CA LEU A 68 9.27 -8.28 -20.83
C LEU A 68 10.00 -7.21 -21.66
N SER A 69 10.75 -6.31 -21.04
CA SER A 69 11.42 -5.18 -21.69
C SER A 69 12.93 -5.40 -21.80
N ARG A 70 13.33 -6.55 -22.35
CA ARG A 70 14.72 -7.05 -22.40
C ARG A 70 15.72 -6.06 -23.01
N GLU A 71 15.26 -5.24 -23.95
CA GLU A 71 16.12 -4.33 -24.71
C GLU A 71 16.39 -2.98 -24.02
N LEU A 72 15.76 -2.70 -22.87
CA LEU A 72 15.85 -1.39 -22.22
C LEU A 72 16.99 -1.28 -21.20
N PHE A 73 17.26 -2.35 -20.45
CA PHE A 73 18.23 -2.33 -19.35
C PHE A 73 19.40 -3.24 -19.71
N LEU A 74 20.46 -2.65 -20.25
CA LEU A 74 21.59 -3.38 -20.81
C LEU A 74 22.87 -3.10 -20.03
N ASP A 75 23.65 -4.14 -19.76
CA ASP A 75 24.97 -4.03 -19.15
C ASP A 75 25.95 -3.37 -20.12
N PRO A 76 26.43 -2.15 -19.84
CA PRO A 76 27.33 -1.44 -20.74
C PRO A 76 28.71 -2.09 -20.87
N ASN A 77 29.03 -3.07 -20.02
CA ASN A 77 30.30 -3.81 -20.07
C ASN A 77 30.20 -5.15 -20.83
N SER A 78 29.01 -5.50 -21.33
CA SER A 78 28.81 -6.72 -22.12
C SER A 78 29.04 -6.43 -23.60
N ASP A 79 30.05 -7.04 -24.19
CA ASP A 79 30.33 -6.94 -25.63
C ASP A 79 29.31 -7.72 -26.49
N VAL A 80 28.59 -8.68 -25.89
CA VAL A 80 27.58 -9.50 -26.56
C VAL A 80 26.20 -9.01 -26.15
N PHE A 81 25.44 -8.50 -27.12
CA PHE A 81 24.09 -7.96 -26.89
C PHE A 81 23.14 -8.96 -26.23
N ASP A 82 23.11 -10.20 -26.72
CA ASP A 82 22.24 -11.28 -26.19
C ASP A 82 22.60 -11.72 -24.76
N GLN A 83 23.72 -11.24 -24.21
CA GLN A 83 24.16 -11.48 -22.82
C GLN A 83 24.03 -10.23 -21.94
N SER A 84 23.58 -9.12 -22.51
CA SER A 84 23.61 -7.80 -21.86
C SER A 84 22.33 -7.47 -21.09
N ASP A 85 21.22 -8.18 -21.29
CA ASP A 85 19.96 -7.84 -20.61
C ASP A 85 20.02 -8.04 -19.09
N ARG A 86 19.50 -7.06 -18.35
CA ARG A 86 19.44 -7.03 -16.88
C ARG A 86 18.03 -6.75 -16.34
N GLY A 87 17.03 -6.74 -17.23
CA GLY A 87 15.63 -6.50 -16.85
C GLY A 87 15.13 -7.47 -15.78
N MET A 88 15.50 -8.75 -15.85
CA MET A 88 15.10 -9.74 -14.84
C MET A 88 15.72 -9.51 -13.46
N GLU A 89 16.94 -8.94 -13.38
CA GLU A 89 17.57 -8.59 -12.10
C GLU A 89 16.83 -7.43 -11.42
N ILE A 90 16.40 -6.44 -12.21
CA ILE A 90 15.59 -5.32 -11.72
C ILE A 90 14.19 -5.81 -11.31
N ALA A 91 13.56 -6.64 -12.15
CA ALA A 91 12.25 -7.22 -11.88
C ALA A 91 12.23 -8.04 -10.60
N ALA A 92 13.31 -8.78 -10.30
CA ALA A 92 13.43 -9.55 -9.07
C ALA A 92 13.39 -8.67 -7.81
N ARG A 93 13.98 -7.47 -7.86
CA ARG A 93 13.94 -6.49 -6.77
C ARG A 93 12.52 -5.97 -6.53
N VAL A 94 11.80 -5.60 -7.59
CA VAL A 94 10.38 -5.22 -7.49
C VAL A 94 9.52 -6.37 -6.97
N LEU A 95 9.76 -7.59 -7.44
CA LEU A 95 8.96 -8.75 -7.06
C LEU A 95 9.16 -9.18 -5.60
N ALA A 96 10.30 -8.85 -4.99
CA ALA A 96 10.61 -9.22 -3.61
C ALA A 96 9.53 -8.75 -2.62
N ALA A 97 9.01 -7.53 -2.80
CA ALA A 97 7.92 -6.97 -1.99
C ALA A 97 6.58 -7.75 -2.13
N THR A 98 6.40 -8.50 -3.22
CA THR A 98 5.16 -9.23 -3.49
C THR A 98 5.11 -10.63 -2.90
N ILE A 99 6.26 -11.21 -2.52
CA ILE A 99 6.29 -12.60 -2.06
C ILE A 99 5.50 -12.75 -0.77
N ASP A 100 5.67 -11.80 0.16
CA ASP A 100 4.98 -11.79 1.46
C ASP A 100 3.46 -11.59 1.30
N GLU A 101 3.05 -10.78 0.31
CA GLU A 101 1.63 -10.58 -0.04
C GLU A 101 0.89 -11.90 -0.34
N HIS A 102 1.59 -12.86 -0.93
CA HIS A 102 1.01 -14.14 -1.35
C HIS A 102 1.10 -15.22 -0.27
N SER A 103 2.08 -15.13 0.63
CA SER A 103 2.24 -16.10 1.73
C SER A 103 3.14 -15.53 2.83
N ASP A 104 2.53 -14.93 3.85
CA ASP A 104 3.24 -14.49 5.04
C ASP A 104 3.78 -15.70 5.82
N GLN A 105 5.11 -15.86 5.83
CA GLN A 105 5.79 -16.95 6.54
C GLN A 105 5.59 -16.85 8.05
N HIS A 106 5.43 -15.64 8.60
CA HIS A 106 5.18 -15.41 10.03
C HIS A 106 3.71 -15.65 10.38
N GLY A 107 2.81 -15.35 9.45
CA GLY A 107 1.36 -15.52 9.51
C GLY A 107 0.86 -16.94 9.21
N LYS A 108 1.69 -17.98 9.31
CA LYS A 108 1.31 -19.37 8.98
C LYS A 108 0.89 -19.56 7.50
N GLY A 109 1.52 -18.84 6.59
CA GLY A 109 1.30 -18.93 5.15
C GLY A 109 -0.05 -18.40 4.68
N PHE A 110 -0.64 -17.44 5.40
CA PHE A 110 -1.79 -16.71 4.88
C PHE A 110 -1.32 -15.62 3.91
N SER A 111 -2.07 -15.40 2.84
CA SER A 111 -1.89 -14.18 2.04
C SER A 111 -2.30 -12.96 2.87
N HIS A 112 -1.66 -11.81 2.63
CA HIS A 112 -2.07 -10.55 3.24
C HIS A 112 -3.53 -10.23 2.95
N ARG A 113 -4.03 -10.63 1.78
CA ARG A 113 -5.46 -10.52 1.45
C ARG A 113 -6.36 -11.29 2.42
N THR A 114 -5.98 -12.52 2.79
CA THR A 114 -6.72 -13.32 3.76
C THR A 114 -6.66 -12.67 5.16
N LEU A 115 -5.51 -12.12 5.54
CA LEU A 115 -5.35 -11.39 6.80
C LEU A 115 -6.26 -10.15 6.84
N ALA A 116 -6.27 -9.37 5.75
CA ALA A 116 -7.11 -8.18 5.60
C ALA A 116 -8.62 -8.52 5.66
N GLN A 117 -9.03 -9.65 5.08
CA GLN A 117 -10.40 -10.17 5.19
C GLN A 117 -10.77 -10.54 6.63
N ALA A 118 -9.84 -11.12 7.41
CA ALA A 118 -10.06 -11.38 8.83
C ALA A 118 -10.24 -10.08 9.62
N THR A 119 -9.46 -9.04 9.32
CA THR A 119 -9.64 -7.71 9.90
C THR A 119 -10.99 -7.10 9.53
N LEU A 120 -11.40 -7.19 8.26
CA LEU A 120 -12.70 -6.69 7.81
C LEU A 120 -13.88 -7.46 8.44
N LYS A 121 -13.74 -8.77 8.63
CA LYS A 121 -14.75 -9.57 9.34
C LYS A 121 -14.91 -9.08 10.78
N SER A 122 -13.80 -8.96 11.52
CA SER A 122 -13.79 -8.53 12.92
C SER A 122 -14.35 -7.13 13.12
N THR A 123 -14.02 -6.19 12.24
CA THR A 123 -14.57 -4.81 12.31
C THR A 123 -16.07 -4.78 12.02
N GLY A 124 -16.56 -5.62 11.11
CA GLY A 124 -18.00 -5.77 10.88
C GLY A 124 -18.73 -6.41 12.06
N ASP A 125 -18.09 -7.36 12.73
CA ASP A 125 -18.61 -8.02 13.93
C ASP A 125 -18.68 -7.01 15.11
N TYR A 126 -17.62 -6.21 15.31
CA TYR A 126 -17.60 -5.09 16.28
C TYR A 126 -18.73 -4.08 16.04
N ALA A 127 -19.02 -3.78 14.78
CA ALA A 127 -20.09 -2.86 14.40
C ALA A 127 -21.50 -3.49 14.46
N ASN A 128 -21.63 -4.76 14.85
CA ASN A 128 -22.88 -5.52 14.85
C ASN A 128 -23.62 -5.52 13.50
N LEU A 129 -22.87 -5.44 12.40
CA LEU A 129 -23.45 -5.36 11.06
C LEU A 129 -23.86 -6.72 10.55
N THR A 130 -25.08 -6.79 10.02
CA THR A 130 -25.58 -7.94 9.26
C THR A 130 -24.83 -8.10 7.94
N SER A 131 -24.90 -9.29 7.32
CA SER A 131 -24.32 -9.51 5.99
C SER A 131 -24.90 -8.57 4.93
N ALA A 132 -26.18 -8.21 5.04
CA ALA A 132 -26.83 -7.28 4.12
C ALA A 132 -26.21 -5.87 4.22
N GLU A 133 -26.04 -5.35 5.43
CA GLU A 133 -25.41 -4.04 5.65
C GLU A 133 -23.95 -4.01 5.23
N ARG A 134 -23.21 -5.10 5.48
CA ARG A 134 -21.82 -5.24 5.00
C ARG A 134 -21.75 -5.21 3.48
N ASN A 135 -22.67 -5.89 2.80
CA ASN A 135 -22.74 -5.90 1.33
C ASN A 135 -23.16 -4.53 0.76
N GLU A 136 -24.02 -3.80 1.46
CA GLU A 136 -24.42 -2.44 1.09
C GLU A 136 -23.25 -1.46 1.22
N LEU A 137 -22.60 -1.41 2.39
CA LEU A 137 -21.41 -0.58 2.60
C LEU A 137 -20.24 -0.99 1.69
N GLY A 138 -20.18 -2.27 1.34
CA GLY A 138 -19.18 -2.83 0.44
C GLY A 138 -19.35 -2.49 -1.04
N GLN A 139 -20.47 -1.87 -1.44
CA GLN A 139 -20.64 -1.40 -2.82
C GLN A 139 -19.58 -0.35 -3.14
N ILE A 140 -18.96 -0.48 -4.33
CA ILE A 140 -17.90 0.42 -4.77
C ILE A 140 -18.52 1.66 -5.43
N PRO A 141 -18.35 2.86 -4.85
CA PRO A 141 -18.83 4.09 -5.45
C PRO A 141 -17.96 4.49 -6.66
N ALA A 142 -18.51 5.31 -7.55
CA ALA A 142 -17.85 5.71 -8.80
C ALA A 142 -16.47 6.34 -8.56
N TRP A 143 -16.36 7.27 -7.60
CA TRP A 143 -15.08 7.91 -7.27
C TRP A 143 -14.00 6.89 -6.91
N PHE A 144 -14.38 5.80 -6.24
CA PHE A 144 -13.44 4.79 -5.79
C PHE A 144 -13.04 3.87 -6.94
N ALA A 145 -13.98 3.53 -7.83
CA ALA A 145 -13.68 2.78 -9.05
C ALA A 145 -12.70 3.55 -9.95
N ASP A 146 -12.91 4.86 -10.14
CA ASP A 146 -12.02 5.73 -10.92
C ASP A 146 -10.63 5.79 -10.28
N LEU A 147 -10.57 5.97 -8.95
CA LEU A 147 -9.31 5.97 -8.20
C LEU A 147 -8.56 4.65 -8.32
N MET A 148 -9.25 3.51 -8.26
CA MET A 148 -8.62 2.19 -8.44
C MET A 148 -8.09 1.98 -9.86
N GLN A 149 -8.73 2.58 -10.87
CA GLN A 149 -8.21 2.58 -12.24
C GLN A 149 -6.92 3.39 -12.36
N GLU A 150 -6.88 4.60 -11.78
CA GLU A 150 -5.68 5.43 -11.72
C GLU A 150 -4.54 4.72 -10.98
N PHE A 151 -4.86 4.09 -9.84
CA PHE A 151 -3.92 3.29 -9.07
C PHE A 151 -3.30 2.17 -9.90
N ALA A 152 -4.12 1.38 -10.58
CA ALA A 152 -3.64 0.29 -11.44
C ALA A 152 -2.79 0.79 -12.61
N GLN A 153 -3.15 1.93 -13.21
CA GLN A 153 -2.42 2.53 -14.33
C GLN A 153 -1.05 3.07 -13.91
N GLY A 154 -0.96 3.73 -12.76
CA GLY A 154 0.30 4.25 -12.23
C GLY A 154 1.29 3.14 -11.88
N TYR A 155 0.78 2.02 -11.37
CA TYR A 155 1.61 0.91 -10.90
C TYR A 155 2.22 0.04 -12.00
N GLN A 156 1.43 -0.35 -13.00
CA GLN A 156 1.73 -1.52 -13.84
C GLN A 156 2.89 -1.36 -14.85
N GLY A 157 3.29 -0.12 -15.13
CA GLY A 157 4.21 0.21 -16.22
C GLY A 157 3.70 -0.22 -17.61
N GLN A 158 4.54 -0.10 -18.63
CA GLN A 158 4.22 -0.59 -19.98
C GLN A 158 5.45 -1.27 -20.59
N PRO A 159 5.34 -2.55 -21.03
CA PRO A 159 6.44 -3.23 -21.71
C PRO A 159 6.96 -2.43 -22.90
N GLY A 160 8.29 -2.29 -23.00
CA GLY A 160 8.97 -1.54 -24.05
C GLY A 160 8.94 -0.01 -23.90
N SER A 161 8.26 0.54 -22.88
CA SER A 161 8.25 1.98 -22.60
C SER A 161 9.11 2.30 -21.39
N LEU A 162 10.31 2.84 -21.63
CA LEU A 162 11.23 3.21 -20.55
C LEU A 162 10.60 4.19 -19.54
N GLU A 163 9.96 5.24 -20.05
CA GLU A 163 9.29 6.25 -19.22
C GLU A 163 8.23 5.60 -18.32
N ALA A 164 7.34 4.77 -18.87
CA ALA A 164 6.26 4.16 -18.11
C ALA A 164 6.79 3.19 -17.03
N LEU A 165 7.86 2.44 -17.33
CA LEU A 165 8.47 1.53 -16.35
C LEU A 165 9.15 2.30 -15.21
N VAL A 166 9.89 3.36 -15.53
CA VAL A 166 10.58 4.18 -14.53
C VAL A 166 9.57 4.93 -13.65
N LYS A 167 8.48 5.44 -14.24
CA LYS A 167 7.34 6.01 -13.48
C LYS A 167 6.73 4.95 -12.57
N GLY A 168 6.47 3.74 -13.06
CA GLY A 168 5.95 2.63 -12.26
C GLY A 168 6.85 2.27 -11.08
N MET A 169 8.18 2.28 -11.26
CA MET A 169 9.12 2.06 -10.15
C MET A 169 9.06 3.18 -9.10
N GLY A 170 8.97 4.45 -9.53
CA GLY A 170 8.78 5.57 -8.61
C GLY A 170 7.44 5.51 -7.86
N PHE A 171 6.39 5.06 -8.54
CA PHE A 171 5.06 4.83 -7.98
C PHE A 171 5.09 3.72 -6.92
N HIS A 172 5.76 2.60 -7.19
CA HIS A 172 5.97 1.52 -6.24
C HIS A 172 6.81 1.98 -5.04
N ALA A 173 7.91 2.72 -5.25
CA ALA A 173 8.70 3.25 -4.14
C ALA A 173 7.87 4.18 -3.22
N ALA A 174 6.94 4.95 -3.78
CA ALA A 174 5.98 5.71 -2.97
C ALA A 174 5.02 4.82 -2.19
N SER A 175 4.54 3.72 -2.77
CA SER A 175 3.62 2.84 -2.06
C SER A 175 4.23 2.24 -0.81
N GLU A 176 5.47 1.75 -0.87
CA GLU A 176 6.12 1.11 0.29
C GLU A 176 6.36 2.11 1.43
N VAL A 177 6.94 3.29 1.12
CA VAL A 177 7.26 4.28 2.17
C VAL A 177 6.01 4.90 2.80
N LEU A 178 4.94 5.01 2.03
CA LEU A 178 3.69 5.58 2.52
C LEU A 178 2.82 4.54 3.22
N ALA A 179 2.88 3.27 2.83
CA ALA A 179 2.25 2.14 3.51
C ALA A 179 2.74 2.03 4.95
N ASP A 180 4.06 2.02 5.19
CA ASP A 180 4.63 1.98 6.55
C ASP A 180 4.01 3.06 7.45
N ARG A 181 3.96 4.30 6.96
CA ARG A 181 3.46 5.45 7.71
C ARG A 181 1.97 5.34 8.03
N GLU A 182 1.15 4.89 7.08
CA GLU A 182 -0.28 4.75 7.31
C GLU A 182 -0.62 3.60 8.26
N TYR A 183 0.02 2.42 8.13
CA TYR A 183 -0.23 1.31 9.04
C TYR A 183 0.19 1.64 10.47
N VAL A 184 1.35 2.30 10.64
CA VAL A 184 1.81 2.80 11.94
C VAL A 184 0.81 3.79 12.53
N ALA A 185 0.28 4.72 11.74
CA ALA A 185 -0.71 5.70 12.20
C ALA A 185 -2.03 5.02 12.62
N ILE A 186 -2.55 4.10 11.80
CA ILE A 186 -3.77 3.35 12.06
C ILE A 186 -3.62 2.51 13.33
N ASP A 187 -2.52 1.76 13.47
CA ASP A 187 -2.24 0.97 14.67
C ASP A 187 -2.15 1.83 15.92
N ARG A 188 -1.41 2.95 15.87
CA ARG A 188 -1.29 3.89 16.99
C ARG A 188 -2.67 4.41 17.41
N ILE A 189 -3.48 4.89 16.48
CA ILE A 189 -4.79 5.45 16.79
C ILE A 189 -5.72 4.38 17.37
N VAL A 190 -5.79 3.20 16.75
CA VAL A 190 -6.73 2.15 17.14
C VAL A 190 -6.31 1.44 18.43
N ARG A 191 -5.02 1.10 18.60
CA ARG A 191 -4.54 0.26 19.71
C ARG A 191 -3.96 1.04 20.89
N HIS A 192 -3.42 2.24 20.64
CA HIS A 192 -2.70 3.02 21.66
C HIS A 192 -3.47 4.24 22.13
N GLU A 193 -3.95 5.10 21.21
CA GLU A 193 -4.75 6.27 21.57
C GLU A 193 -6.12 5.87 22.13
N ASN A 194 -6.70 4.77 21.63
CA ASN A 194 -7.97 4.18 22.09
C ASN A 194 -7.77 2.91 22.94
N LYS A 195 -6.66 2.83 23.69
CA LYS A 195 -6.34 1.65 24.49
C LYS A 195 -7.44 1.35 25.51
N ASN A 196 -7.85 0.09 25.57
CA ASN A 196 -8.92 -0.44 26.42
C ASN A 196 -10.29 0.23 26.19
N SER A 197 -10.51 0.86 25.03
CA SER A 197 -11.81 1.37 24.61
C SER A 197 -12.13 0.94 23.17
N GLY A 198 -13.38 1.15 22.75
CA GLY A 198 -13.83 0.90 21.38
C GLY A 198 -13.39 -0.46 20.83
N TYR A 199 -12.72 -0.43 19.68
CA TYR A 199 -12.27 -1.64 19.00
C TYR A 199 -11.10 -2.36 19.71
N ASP A 200 -10.19 -1.64 20.39
CA ASP A 200 -9.11 -2.31 21.16
C ASP A 200 -9.70 -3.12 22.34
N ALA A 201 -10.68 -2.57 23.04
CA ALA A 201 -11.40 -3.30 24.08
C ALA A 201 -12.09 -4.55 23.51
N TYR A 202 -12.79 -4.41 22.37
CA TYR A 202 -13.43 -5.51 21.68
C TYR A 202 -12.46 -6.64 21.35
N LEU A 203 -11.29 -6.31 20.77
CA LEU A 203 -10.25 -7.30 20.45
C LEU A 203 -9.69 -8.00 21.70
N ARG A 204 -9.60 -7.30 22.83
CA ARG A 204 -9.10 -7.87 24.10
C ARG A 204 -10.12 -8.77 24.79
N ASP A 205 -11.41 -8.54 24.58
CA ASP A 205 -12.51 -9.30 25.18
C ASP A 205 -12.80 -10.62 24.43
N GLY A 206 -11.74 -11.36 24.09
CA GLY A 206 -11.83 -12.65 23.40
C GLY A 206 -12.06 -12.58 21.88
N ASN A 207 -12.34 -11.40 21.31
CA ASN A 207 -12.59 -11.23 19.86
C ASN A 207 -11.32 -10.95 19.04
N GLY A 208 -10.14 -11.18 19.61
CA GLY A 208 -8.85 -10.95 18.93
C GLY A 208 -8.57 -11.91 17.76
N ARG A 209 -9.48 -12.83 17.45
CA ARG A 209 -9.36 -13.80 16.36
C ARG A 209 -10.63 -13.84 15.52
N SER A 210 -10.45 -14.05 14.23
CA SER A 210 -11.52 -14.27 13.25
C SER A 210 -11.31 -15.59 12.53
N GLU A 211 -12.41 -16.32 12.31
CA GLU A 211 -12.40 -17.54 11.52
C GLU A 211 -12.57 -17.22 10.04
N ILE A 212 -11.63 -17.69 9.22
CA ILE A 212 -11.69 -17.68 7.75
C ILE A 212 -11.26 -19.07 7.28
N ASP A 213 -12.09 -19.72 6.45
CA ASP A 213 -11.87 -21.06 5.91
C ASP A 213 -11.48 -22.11 6.98
N GLY A 214 -12.19 -22.09 8.12
CA GLY A 214 -11.96 -23.01 9.24
C GLY A 214 -10.65 -22.77 10.01
N ARG A 215 -9.93 -21.67 9.72
CA ARG A 215 -8.68 -21.31 10.39
C ARG A 215 -8.85 -20.03 11.21
N GLN A 216 -8.24 -20.01 12.39
CA GLN A 216 -8.30 -18.88 13.32
C GLN A 216 -7.15 -17.89 13.07
N ILE A 217 -7.49 -16.70 12.57
CA ILE A 217 -6.56 -15.63 12.17
C ILE A 217 -6.62 -14.49 13.18
N GLY A 218 -5.48 -13.85 13.48
CA GLY A 218 -5.46 -12.67 14.34
C GLY A 218 -6.21 -11.52 13.68
N ALA A 219 -7.24 -10.99 14.32
CA ALA A 219 -8.14 -9.99 13.75
C ALA A 219 -7.46 -8.63 13.43
N TRP A 220 -6.32 -8.35 14.06
CA TRP A 220 -5.54 -7.12 13.83
C TRP A 220 -4.15 -7.40 13.25
N TYR A 221 -3.88 -8.66 12.88
CA TYR A 221 -2.54 -9.08 12.50
C TYR A 221 -2.11 -8.46 11.16
N TRP A 222 -3.05 -8.27 10.22
CA TRP A 222 -2.77 -7.59 8.94
C TRP A 222 -2.15 -6.20 9.15
N VAL A 223 -2.78 -5.34 9.96
CA VAL A 223 -2.23 -4.01 10.25
C VAL A 223 -0.86 -4.13 10.93
N ALA A 224 -0.76 -5.00 11.94
CA ALA A 224 0.45 -5.12 12.75
C ALA A 224 1.68 -5.68 11.99
N VAL A 225 1.50 -6.49 10.94
CA VAL A 225 2.62 -7.04 10.16
C VAL A 225 3.21 -5.99 9.19
N HIS A 226 2.38 -5.11 8.64
CA HIS A 226 2.82 -4.03 7.75
C HIS A 226 3.42 -2.85 8.51
N GLY A 227 2.92 -2.55 9.71
CA GLY A 227 3.51 -1.50 10.54
C GLY A 227 2.84 -1.44 11.90
N SER A 228 3.63 -1.43 12.97
CA SER A 228 3.11 -1.20 14.32
C SER A 228 3.75 0.04 14.93
N HIS A 229 3.05 0.70 15.85
CA HIS A 229 3.61 1.87 16.53
C HIS A 229 4.93 1.59 17.27
N THR A 230 5.21 0.31 17.60
CA THR A 230 6.34 -0.09 18.42
C THR A 230 7.44 -0.85 17.68
N GLN A 231 7.19 -1.26 16.44
CA GLN A 231 8.11 -2.08 15.64
C GLN A 231 7.94 -1.70 14.16
N ALA A 232 9.07 -1.53 13.47
CA ALA A 232 9.09 -1.43 12.02
C ALA A 232 8.47 -2.70 11.40
N GLY A 233 7.60 -2.53 10.41
CA GLY A 233 7.02 -3.63 9.67
C GLY A 233 7.87 -4.02 8.45
N VAL A 234 7.33 -4.93 7.63
CA VAL A 234 7.98 -5.45 6.41
C VAL A 234 8.22 -4.36 5.35
N GLU A 235 7.49 -3.25 5.42
CA GLU A 235 7.49 -2.16 4.44
C GLU A 235 8.83 -1.42 4.32
N LEU A 236 9.63 -1.35 5.39
CA LEU A 236 10.97 -0.75 5.30
C LEU A 236 11.91 -1.57 4.40
N GLU A 237 11.85 -2.90 4.52
CA GLU A 237 12.65 -3.80 3.67
C GLU A 237 12.16 -3.73 2.21
N HIS A 238 10.85 -3.60 2.01
CA HIS A 238 10.26 -3.46 0.68
C HIS A 238 10.66 -2.13 0.02
N PHE A 239 10.70 -1.02 0.77
CA PHE A 239 11.18 0.26 0.25
C PHE A 239 12.67 0.21 -0.16
N ASP A 240 13.52 -0.47 0.61
CA ASP A 240 14.92 -0.67 0.27
C ASP A 240 15.09 -1.50 -1.02
N GLU A 241 14.25 -2.51 -1.23
CA GLU A 241 14.21 -3.29 -2.47
C GLU A 241 13.70 -2.45 -3.66
N ALA A 242 12.69 -1.60 -3.46
CA ALA A 242 12.21 -0.66 -4.49
C ALA A 242 13.30 0.35 -4.90
N LEU A 243 14.03 0.91 -3.92
CA LEU A 243 15.18 1.78 -4.18
C LEU A 243 16.31 1.04 -4.88
N SER A 244 16.57 -0.21 -4.49
CA SER A 244 17.55 -1.07 -5.15
C SER A 244 17.17 -1.31 -6.62
N ALA A 245 15.89 -1.56 -6.91
CA ALA A 245 15.40 -1.73 -8.28
C ALA A 245 15.64 -0.46 -9.13
N ILE A 246 15.29 0.72 -8.60
CA ILE A 246 15.51 2.01 -9.29
C ILE A 246 17.01 2.23 -9.55
N ASN A 247 17.86 2.02 -8.55
CA ASN A 247 19.30 2.22 -8.70
C ASN A 247 19.93 1.21 -9.68
N LEU A 248 19.48 -0.04 -9.69
CA LEU A 248 19.89 -1.02 -10.71
C LEU A 248 19.42 -0.59 -12.12
N ALA A 249 18.20 -0.11 -12.26
CA ALA A 249 17.70 0.41 -13.53
C ALA A 249 18.58 1.55 -14.05
N VAL A 250 18.91 2.54 -13.21
CA VAL A 250 19.80 3.66 -13.56
C VAL A 250 21.18 3.18 -14.00
N ARG A 251 21.73 2.15 -13.34
CA ARG A 251 23.04 1.58 -13.67
C ARG A 251 23.09 0.99 -15.08
N TYR A 252 22.00 0.39 -15.55
CA TYR A 252 21.90 -0.31 -16.84
C TYR A 252 21.21 0.52 -17.92
N LEU A 253 20.95 1.79 -17.66
CA LEU A 253 20.46 2.73 -18.66
C LEU A 253 21.60 3.58 -19.21
N PRO A 254 21.54 3.98 -20.49
CA PRO A 254 22.40 5.05 -20.97
C PRO A 254 22.15 6.32 -20.15
N ALA A 255 23.17 7.17 -20.06
CA ALA A 255 23.04 8.44 -19.33
C ALA A 255 21.85 9.25 -19.87
N ASN A 256 20.80 9.37 -19.05
CA ASN A 256 19.58 10.09 -19.37
C ASN A 256 19.23 10.99 -18.17
N ASN A 257 19.09 12.29 -18.44
CA ASN A 257 18.76 13.31 -17.45
C ASN A 257 17.30 13.27 -16.98
N GLU A 258 16.42 12.57 -17.68
CA GLU A 258 14.98 12.50 -17.39
C GLU A 258 14.61 11.42 -16.37
N ILE A 259 15.48 10.45 -16.10
CA ILE A 259 15.17 9.32 -15.19
C ILE A 259 14.77 9.79 -13.80
N SER A 260 15.47 10.79 -13.25
CA SER A 260 15.10 11.37 -11.94
C SER A 260 13.75 12.05 -11.97
N GLN A 261 13.42 12.74 -13.05
CA GLN A 261 12.12 13.36 -13.20
C GLN A 261 11.01 12.30 -13.25
N TRP A 262 11.15 11.25 -14.05
CA TRP A 262 10.15 10.20 -14.17
C TRP A 262 9.92 9.41 -12.87
N VAL A 263 11.00 9.11 -12.12
CA VAL A 263 10.86 8.50 -10.78
C VAL A 263 10.03 9.39 -9.86
N PHE A 264 10.32 10.69 -9.82
CA PHE A 264 9.58 11.62 -8.96
C PHE A 264 8.15 11.89 -9.44
N GLU A 265 7.91 11.87 -10.74
CA GLU A 265 6.55 11.95 -11.30
C GLU A 265 5.70 10.76 -10.86
N GLY A 266 6.24 9.54 -10.96
CA GLY A 266 5.57 8.33 -10.47
C GLY A 266 5.29 8.37 -8.96
N PHE A 267 6.29 8.81 -8.18
CA PHE A 267 6.15 8.95 -6.74
C PHE A 267 5.05 9.97 -6.37
N SER A 268 5.08 11.15 -7.00
CA SER A 268 4.10 12.21 -6.79
C SER A 268 2.68 11.77 -7.17
N GLN A 269 2.55 10.95 -8.21
CA GLN A 269 1.26 10.41 -8.66
C GLN A 269 0.64 9.52 -7.58
N PHE A 270 1.40 8.58 -7.00
CA PHE A 270 0.90 7.75 -5.89
C PHE A 270 0.47 8.60 -4.70
N ALA A 271 1.32 9.54 -4.26
CA ALA A 271 1.02 10.39 -3.10
C ALA A 271 -0.29 11.17 -3.30
N THR A 272 -0.56 11.64 -4.52
CA THR A 272 -1.81 12.31 -4.88
C THR A 272 -3.00 11.37 -4.81
N ILE A 273 -2.87 10.14 -5.34
CA ILE A 273 -3.92 9.12 -5.28
C ILE A 273 -4.26 8.77 -3.83
N GLN A 274 -3.25 8.55 -2.98
CA GLN A 274 -3.46 8.22 -1.58
C GLN A 274 -4.11 9.39 -0.82
N GLN A 275 -3.69 10.64 -1.09
CA GLN A 275 -4.33 11.81 -0.51
C GLN A 275 -5.81 11.91 -0.90
N ASN A 276 -6.12 11.67 -2.18
CA ASN A 276 -7.51 11.66 -2.66
C ASN A 276 -8.31 10.53 -2.00
N PHE A 277 -7.72 9.33 -1.87
CA PHE A 277 -8.35 8.20 -1.20
C PHE A 277 -8.76 8.55 0.24
N PHE A 278 -7.84 9.01 1.08
CA PHE A 278 -8.18 9.32 2.47
C PHE A 278 -9.16 10.50 2.59
N ARG A 279 -9.07 11.51 1.71
CA ARG A 279 -10.02 12.62 1.68
C ARG A 279 -11.45 12.13 1.42
N GLU A 280 -11.63 11.28 0.41
CA GLU A 280 -12.93 10.77 0.01
C GLU A 280 -13.50 9.77 1.04
N VAL A 281 -12.65 8.91 1.61
CA VAL A 281 -13.05 8.01 2.71
C VAL A 281 -13.49 8.81 3.95
N ASN A 282 -12.75 9.85 4.33
CA ASN A 282 -13.16 10.71 5.45
C ASN A 282 -14.52 11.35 5.20
N ARG A 283 -14.76 11.85 3.98
CA ARG A 283 -16.05 12.43 3.59
C ARG A 283 -17.18 11.41 3.73
N GLU A 284 -17.00 10.19 3.22
CA GLU A 284 -18.00 9.12 3.35
C GLU A 284 -18.28 8.76 4.82
N CYS A 285 -17.24 8.65 5.65
CA CYS A 285 -17.40 8.41 7.08
C CYS A 285 -18.23 9.52 7.76
N LEU A 286 -17.93 10.79 7.49
CA LEU A 286 -18.66 11.93 8.05
C LEU A 286 -20.13 11.95 7.59
N GLU A 287 -20.38 11.65 6.32
CA GLU A 287 -21.75 11.57 5.79
C GLU A 287 -22.54 10.44 6.46
N LEU A 288 -21.93 9.28 6.65
CA LEU A 288 -22.55 8.14 7.33
C LEU A 288 -22.89 8.48 8.78
N ILE A 289 -21.93 9.04 9.54
CA ILE A 289 -22.13 9.47 10.93
C ILE A 289 -23.29 10.46 11.03
N LYS A 290 -23.35 11.44 10.12
CA LYS A 290 -24.44 12.43 10.08
C LYS A 290 -25.81 11.78 9.85
N ARG A 291 -25.90 10.76 8.99
CA ARG A 291 -27.15 10.01 8.75
C ARG A 291 -27.59 9.26 10.01
N GLU A 292 -26.67 8.54 10.66
CA GLU A 292 -26.97 7.80 11.89
C GLU A 292 -27.45 8.72 13.02
N LEU A 293 -26.83 9.90 13.18
CA LEU A 293 -27.25 10.89 14.18
C LEU A 293 -28.67 11.41 13.92
N ASN A 294 -29.02 11.69 12.66
CA ASN A 294 -30.37 12.14 12.30
C ASN A 294 -31.43 11.05 12.53
N GLU A 295 -31.11 9.79 12.23
CA GLU A 295 -32.00 8.65 12.45
C GLU A 295 -32.22 8.39 13.94
N SER A 296 -31.21 8.61 14.79
CA SER A 296 -31.33 8.45 16.25
C SER A 296 -32.21 9.52 16.92
N MET A 297 -32.47 10.64 16.23
CA MET A 297 -33.27 11.76 16.72
C MET A 297 -34.73 11.74 16.23
N ALA A 298 -35.06 10.87 15.27
CA ALA A 298 -36.39 10.74 14.67
C ALA A 298 -37.25 9.69 15.40
#